data_AF-A0A6P6BAK6-F1
#
_entry.id   AF-A0A6P6BAK6-F1
#
_cell.length_a   1.000
_cell.length_b   1.000
_cell.length_c   1.000
_cell.angle_alpha   90.00
_cell.angle_beta   90.00
_cell.angle_gamma   90.00
#
_symmetry.space_group_name_H-M   'P 1'
#
loop_
_entity.id
_entity.type
_entity.pdbx_description
1 polymer ?
#
loop_
_entity_poly.entity_id
_entity_poly.type
_entity_poly.pdbx_seq_one_letter_code
_entity_poly.pdbx_strand_id
1 'polypeptide(L)'
;MLLYSSLFIPFLVLVFKLLLGTNSKNLPPSLFAIPFLGHLHLLKKPLHRTLHNLSQKYGPVFCLRFGSQLMLVVSSPSAVEEGFSKNDIIFANRPRFTINKYTGYNCTTLATSSYGDHWRNLCRIIKLEVLSSDRLNMSTGIRKDEIKILLRKLYHISGYEFSKIDLRPMFTELTFNVTMRMITGKRHCGEEAAGTEQAKQFGELIEEVFSYAGVSYAGDFLPLFKYFDRQGYVKKVMKFGQKLDLFFQGLID
;
A
#
# COMPACT_ATOMS: atom_id res chain seq x y z
N MET A 1 5.74 28.74 42.38
CA MET A 1 4.97 28.28 41.20
C MET A 1 5.28 29.10 39.93
N LEU A 2 5.41 30.43 40.00
CA LEU A 2 5.73 31.30 38.85
C LEU A 2 7.13 31.05 38.23
N LEU A 3 8.14 30.72 39.04
CA LEU A 3 9.51 30.42 38.58
C LEU A 3 9.61 29.16 37.69
N TYR A 4 8.82 28.12 37.99
CA TYR A 4 8.80 26.89 37.19
C TYR A 4 8.11 27.09 35.83
N SER A 5 7.11 27.97 35.77
CA SER A 5 6.44 28.35 34.51
C SER A 5 7.38 29.15 33.59
N SER A 6 8.21 30.03 34.16
CA SER A 6 9.18 30.87 33.42
C SER A 6 10.27 30.06 32.72
N LEU A 7 10.70 28.93 33.29
CA LEU A 7 11.68 28.02 32.67
C LEU A 7 11.04 27.04 31.67
N PHE A 8 9.73 26.79 31.78
CA PHE A 8 9.02 25.86 30.90
C PHE A 8 8.91 26.39 29.48
N ILE A 9 8.64 27.69 29.30
CA ILE A 9 8.53 28.33 27.99
C ILE A 9 9.85 28.29 27.20
N PRO A 10 11.02 28.72 27.72
CA PRO A 10 12.28 28.63 26.99
C PRO A 10 12.73 27.20 26.78
N PHE A 11 12.44 26.27 27.71
CA PHE A 11 12.67 24.84 27.50
C PHE A 11 11.82 24.29 26.35
N LEU A 12 10.53 24.66 26.29
CA LEU A 12 9.63 24.27 25.22
C LEU A 12 10.07 24.88 23.88
N VAL A 13 10.53 26.13 23.86
CA VAL A 13 11.10 26.80 22.67
C VAL A 13 12.43 26.15 22.25
N LEU A 14 13.27 25.74 23.19
CA LEU A 14 14.54 25.05 22.91
C LEU A 14 14.28 23.65 22.34
N VAL A 15 13.43 22.87 22.98
CA VAL A 15 12.97 21.56 22.49
C VAL A 15 12.33 21.71 21.12
N PHE A 16 11.53 22.75 20.91
CA PHE A 16 10.91 23.06 19.63
C PHE A 16 11.96 23.40 18.56
N LYS A 17 12.95 24.26 18.85
CA LYS A 17 14.06 24.56 17.94
C LYS A 17 14.91 23.33 17.62
N LEU A 18 15.12 22.44 18.59
CA LEU A 18 15.86 21.19 18.40
C LEU A 18 15.06 20.17 17.58
N LEU A 19 13.74 20.08 17.78
CA LEU A 19 12.83 19.20 17.03
C LEU A 19 12.55 19.70 15.60
N LEU A 20 12.55 21.01 15.38
CA LEU A 20 12.33 21.65 14.07
C LEU A 20 13.64 21.95 13.32
N GLY A 21 14.78 21.83 14.00
CA GLY A 21 16.09 22.17 13.49
C GLY A 21 16.66 21.13 12.54
N THR A 22 16.24 21.19 11.27
CA THR A 22 17.01 20.60 10.16
C THR A 22 17.28 21.70 9.14
N ASN A 23 18.34 22.49 9.37
CA ASN A 23 18.92 23.39 8.37
C ASN A 23 19.75 22.57 7.38
N SER A 24 19.07 21.79 6.54
CA SER A 24 19.70 21.13 5.40
C SER A 24 19.65 22.08 4.22
N LYS A 25 20.81 22.69 3.93
CA LYS A 25 20.97 23.74 2.90
C LYS A 25 20.67 23.27 1.46
N ASN A 26 20.44 21.97 1.24
CA ASN A 26 20.27 21.35 -0.08
C ASN A 26 18.95 20.56 -0.23
N LEU A 27 17.91 20.87 0.56
CA LEU A 27 16.61 20.22 0.33
C LEU A 27 15.88 20.83 -0.87
N PRO A 28 15.10 20.02 -1.60
CA PRO A 28 14.09 20.52 -2.52
C PRO A 28 13.12 21.50 -1.84
N PRO A 29 12.44 22.37 -2.62
CA PRO A 29 11.47 23.32 -2.09
C PRO A 29 10.48 22.66 -1.13
N SER A 30 10.18 23.33 -0.01
CA SER A 30 9.17 22.89 0.96
C SER A 30 8.30 24.07 1.36
N LEU A 31 7.04 23.75 1.61
CA LEU A 31 6.09 24.63 2.27
C LEU A 31 6.46 24.86 3.73
N PHE A 32 5.87 25.91 4.32
CA PHE A 32 5.90 26.10 5.75
C PHE A 32 5.13 24.96 6.43
N ALA A 33 5.84 24.17 7.24
CA ALA A 33 5.28 23.05 7.97
C ALA A 33 4.64 23.55 9.28
N ILE A 34 3.40 23.17 9.55
CA ILE A 34 2.80 23.38 10.88
C ILE A 34 3.62 22.55 11.89
N PRO A 35 4.00 23.09 13.05
CA PRO A 35 4.75 22.32 14.03
C PRO A 35 4.02 21.04 14.45
N PHE A 36 4.78 19.96 14.66
CA PHE A 36 4.32 18.59 14.97
C PHE A 36 3.47 17.92 13.89
N LEU A 37 2.49 18.60 13.29
CA LEU A 37 1.57 18.07 12.28
C LEU A 37 2.20 18.02 10.87
N GLY A 38 3.09 18.97 10.58
CA GLY A 38 3.65 19.20 9.27
C GLY A 38 2.59 19.59 8.25
N HIS A 39 2.56 18.87 7.14
CA HIS A 39 1.71 19.07 5.97
C HIS A 39 0.56 18.06 5.90
N LEU A 40 0.33 17.25 6.95
CA LEU A 40 -0.75 16.26 6.96
C LEU A 40 -2.13 16.88 6.69
N HIS A 41 -2.35 18.12 7.14
CA HIS A 41 -3.57 18.90 6.89
C HIS A 41 -3.83 19.21 5.40
N LEU A 42 -2.81 19.14 4.54
CA LEU A 42 -2.95 19.36 3.10
C LEU A 42 -3.38 18.09 2.36
N LEU A 43 -3.23 16.91 2.98
CA LEU A 43 -3.41 15.62 2.33
C LEU A 43 -4.89 15.23 2.29
N LYS A 44 -5.56 15.59 1.19
CA LYS A 44 -6.94 15.17 0.92
C LYS A 44 -6.95 13.88 0.10
N LYS A 45 -8.03 13.10 0.22
CA LYS A 45 -8.27 11.95 -0.67
C LYS A 45 -8.92 12.43 -1.98
N PRO A 46 -8.55 11.86 -3.14
CA PRO A 46 -7.50 10.87 -3.33
C PRO A 46 -6.09 11.50 -3.33
N LEU A 47 -5.16 10.87 -2.60
CA LEU A 47 -3.84 11.43 -2.29
C LEU A 47 -3.04 11.80 -3.54
N HIS A 48 -3.07 10.97 -4.59
CA HIS A 48 -2.33 11.23 -5.83
C HIS A 48 -2.75 12.53 -6.53
N ARG A 49 -4.04 12.91 -6.49
CA ARG A 49 -4.51 14.18 -7.08
C ARG A 49 -4.07 15.37 -6.26
N THR A 50 -4.11 15.25 -4.94
CA THR A 50 -3.59 16.30 -4.05
C THR A 50 -2.09 16.51 -4.28
N LEU A 51 -1.30 15.43 -4.34
CA LEU A 51 0.14 15.51 -4.62
C LEU A 51 0.43 16.11 -6.00
N HIS A 52 -0.36 15.76 -7.02
CA HIS A 52 -0.25 16.38 -8.34
C HIS A 52 -0.54 17.88 -8.31
N ASN A 53 -1.62 18.33 -7.66
CA ASN A 53 -1.92 19.75 -7.55
C ASN A 53 -0.82 20.53 -6.80
N LEU A 54 -0.21 19.91 -5.79
CA LEU A 54 0.94 20.49 -5.11
C LEU A 54 2.16 20.55 -6.04
N SER A 55 2.41 19.53 -6.87
CA SER A 55 3.54 19.54 -7.82
C SER A 55 3.38 20.63 -8.88
N GLN A 56 2.16 20.94 -9.32
CA GLN A 56 1.91 22.08 -10.21
C GLN A 56 2.29 23.43 -9.59
N LYS A 57 2.26 23.54 -8.25
CA LYS A 57 2.55 24.78 -7.53
C LYS A 57 4.01 24.90 -7.08
N TYR A 58 4.61 23.80 -6.62
CA TYR A 58 5.95 23.79 -6.01
C TYR A 58 7.03 23.18 -6.91
N GLY A 59 6.65 22.73 -8.10
CA GLY A 59 7.53 22.07 -9.04
C GLY A 59 7.50 20.55 -8.92
N PRO A 60 8.21 19.87 -9.84
CA PRO A 60 8.14 18.41 -9.98
C PRO A 60 8.86 17.63 -8.88
N VAL A 61 9.71 18.29 -8.08
CA VAL A 61 10.44 17.66 -6.97
C VAL A 61 10.36 18.60 -5.77
N PHE A 62 9.68 18.17 -4.71
CA PHE A 62 9.46 19.00 -3.52
C PHE A 62 9.31 18.13 -2.28
N CYS A 63 9.53 18.74 -1.12
CA CYS A 63 9.42 18.06 0.16
C CYS A 63 8.08 18.37 0.85
N LEU A 64 7.52 17.36 1.48
CA LEU A 64 6.43 17.45 2.44
C LEU A 64 6.90 16.85 3.77
N ARG A 65 6.25 17.25 4.84
CA ARG A 65 6.53 16.77 6.20
C ARG A 65 5.28 16.10 6.74
N PHE A 66 5.31 14.79 6.92
CA PHE A 66 4.19 14.03 7.45
C PHE A 66 4.46 13.81 8.93
N GLY A 67 3.91 14.70 9.76
CA GLY A 67 4.24 14.73 11.18
C GLY A 67 5.74 14.91 11.44
N SER A 68 6.40 13.90 11.99
CA SER A 68 7.86 13.89 12.22
C SER A 68 8.68 13.37 11.03
N GLN A 69 8.06 12.86 9.97
CA GLN A 69 8.76 12.28 8.81
C GLN A 69 8.87 13.27 7.66
N LEU A 70 10.04 13.38 7.03
CA LEU A 70 10.23 14.13 5.79
C LEU A 70 9.98 13.19 4.60
N MET A 71 9.12 13.63 3.68
CA MET A 71 8.72 12.90 2.49
C MET A 71 9.13 13.69 1.25
N LEU A 72 9.77 13.02 0.30
CA LEU A 72 10.08 13.58 -1.02
C LEU A 72 8.96 13.20 -1.99
N VAL A 73 8.41 14.18 -2.69
CA VAL A 73 7.46 13.96 -3.77
C VAL A 73 8.19 14.18 -5.10
N VAL A 74 8.14 13.18 -5.97
CA VAL A 74 8.71 13.21 -7.31
C VAL A 74 7.58 13.07 -8.33
N SER A 75 7.51 13.98 -9.29
CA SER A 75 6.40 14.12 -10.24
C SER A 75 6.87 14.54 -11.64
N SER A 76 8.12 14.24 -12.00
CA SER A 76 8.60 14.35 -13.38
C SER A 76 9.24 13.04 -13.87
N PRO A 77 9.11 12.71 -15.16
CA PRO A 77 9.73 11.49 -15.71
C PRO A 77 11.24 11.43 -15.49
N SER A 78 11.98 12.53 -15.71
CA SER A 78 13.43 12.58 -15.54
C SER A 78 13.87 12.33 -14.09
N ALA A 79 13.19 12.91 -13.12
CA ALA A 79 13.52 12.70 -11.71
C ALA A 79 13.13 11.29 -11.23
N VAL A 80 12.05 10.71 -11.77
CA VAL A 80 11.70 9.31 -11.52
C VAL A 80 12.77 8.39 -12.12
N GLU A 81 13.20 8.64 -13.35
CA GLU A 81 14.26 7.88 -13.99
C GLU A 81 15.56 7.92 -13.18
N GLU A 82 15.99 9.08 -12.71
CA GLU A 82 17.18 9.21 -11.85
C GLU A 82 17.07 8.40 -10.55
N GLY A 83 15.89 8.42 -9.92
CA GLY A 83 15.63 7.68 -8.69
C GLY A 83 15.55 6.16 -8.87
N PHE A 84 14.94 5.70 -9.96
CA PHE A 84 14.67 4.27 -10.21
C PHE A 84 15.68 3.60 -11.17
N SER A 85 16.71 4.32 -11.63
CA SER A 85 17.83 3.75 -12.38
C SER A 85 19.14 3.88 -11.61
N LYS A 86 19.70 5.09 -11.52
CA LYS A 86 21.02 5.35 -10.92
C LYS A 86 21.03 5.17 -9.40
N ASN A 87 19.90 5.43 -8.75
CA ASN A 87 19.76 5.42 -7.30
C ASN A 87 18.73 4.39 -6.81
N ASP A 88 18.43 3.38 -7.63
CA ASP A 88 17.34 2.43 -7.42
C ASP A 88 17.42 1.72 -6.06
N ILE A 89 18.62 1.28 -5.64
CA ILE A 89 18.86 0.63 -4.35
C ILE A 89 18.63 1.59 -3.18
N ILE A 90 19.02 2.86 -3.32
CA ILE A 90 18.86 3.88 -2.25
C ILE A 90 17.37 4.11 -1.99
N PHE A 91 16.55 4.15 -3.05
CA PHE A 91 15.10 4.33 -2.96
C PHE A 91 14.31 3.01 -2.84
N ALA A 92 14.98 1.86 -2.80
CA ALA A 92 14.32 0.56 -2.72
C ALA A 92 13.79 0.21 -1.32
N ASN A 93 14.15 0.97 -0.28
CA ASN A 93 13.66 0.74 1.07
C ASN A 93 12.15 1.01 1.22
N ARG A 94 11.53 0.40 2.22
CA ARG A 94 10.08 0.54 2.48
C ARG A 94 9.85 1.10 3.88
N PRO A 95 9.01 2.14 4.03
CA PRO A 95 8.65 2.64 5.36
C PRO A 95 7.89 1.56 6.15
N ARG A 96 8.19 1.47 7.44
CA ARG A 96 7.54 0.53 8.35
C ARG A 96 6.28 1.14 8.93
N PHE A 97 5.14 0.87 8.28
CA PHE A 97 3.82 1.26 8.78
C PHE A 97 3.24 0.21 9.73
N THR A 98 2.39 0.65 10.66
CA THR A 98 1.72 -0.23 11.62
C THR A 98 0.93 -1.34 10.93
N ILE A 99 0.26 -1.07 9.80
CA ILE A 99 -0.45 -2.10 9.03
C ILE A 99 0.46 -3.26 8.61
N ASN A 100 1.61 -2.94 8.02
CA ASN A 100 2.56 -3.94 7.50
C ASN A 100 3.14 -4.83 8.59
N LYS A 101 3.13 -4.38 9.85
CA LYS A 101 3.56 -5.20 10.99
C LYS A 101 2.65 -6.41 11.18
N TYR A 102 1.34 -6.23 11.04
CA TYR A 102 0.34 -7.25 11.37
C TYR A 102 -0.19 -7.98 10.13
N THR A 103 -0.23 -7.34 8.96
CA THR A 103 -0.67 -7.99 7.71
C THR A 103 0.49 -8.51 6.86
N GLY A 104 1.71 -8.07 7.14
CA GLY A 104 2.92 -8.40 6.36
C GLY A 104 3.99 -9.11 7.17
N TYR A 105 3.60 -9.87 8.21
CA TYR A 105 4.51 -10.63 9.08
C TYR A 105 5.73 -9.83 9.53
N ASN A 106 5.49 -8.68 10.17
CA ASN A 106 6.52 -7.74 10.60
C ASN A 106 7.39 -7.13 9.46
N CYS A 107 6.75 -6.79 8.33
CA CYS A 107 7.39 -6.23 7.13
C CYS A 107 8.37 -7.19 6.43
N THR A 108 8.01 -8.47 6.32
CA THR A 108 8.85 -9.50 5.68
C THR A 108 8.30 -9.97 4.33
N THR A 109 7.11 -9.52 3.93
CA THR A 109 6.55 -9.84 2.61
C THR A 109 7.27 -9.08 1.48
N LEU A 110 7.16 -9.59 0.25
CA LEU A 110 7.75 -8.97 -0.95
C LEU A 110 7.37 -7.48 -1.10
N ALA A 111 6.12 -7.13 -0.77
CA ALA A 111 5.58 -5.78 -0.93
C ALA A 111 6.08 -4.80 0.16
N THR A 112 6.48 -5.28 1.33
CA THR A 112 6.71 -4.45 2.53
C THR A 112 8.13 -4.52 3.08
N SER A 113 8.92 -5.51 2.66
CA SER A 113 10.32 -5.64 3.09
C SER A 113 11.20 -4.57 2.44
N SER A 114 12.17 -4.08 3.20
CA SER A 114 13.21 -3.17 2.70
C SER A 114 14.26 -3.92 1.90
N TYR A 115 15.03 -3.21 1.07
CA TYR A 115 16.06 -3.83 0.27
C TYR A 115 17.12 -4.51 1.15
N GLY A 116 17.48 -5.74 0.78
CA GLY A 116 18.41 -6.58 1.50
C GLY A 116 18.37 -8.01 0.98
N ASP A 117 19.14 -8.91 1.57
CA ASP A 117 19.23 -10.31 1.13
C ASP A 117 17.87 -11.01 1.12
N HIS A 118 17.06 -10.80 2.16
CA HIS A 118 15.72 -11.36 2.26
C HIS A 118 14.83 -10.94 1.08
N TRP A 119 14.71 -9.63 0.83
CA TRP A 119 13.90 -9.10 -0.27
C TRP A 119 14.43 -9.56 -1.64
N ARG A 120 15.75 -9.57 -1.83
CA ARG A 120 16.38 -10.07 -3.07
C ARG A 120 16.06 -11.54 -3.32
N ASN A 121 16.11 -12.38 -2.28
CA ASN A 121 15.75 -13.79 -2.36
C ASN A 121 14.27 -13.98 -2.72
N LEU A 122 13.36 -13.23 -2.10
CA LEU A 122 11.93 -13.26 -2.46
C LEU A 122 11.69 -12.85 -3.92
N CYS A 123 12.30 -11.75 -4.37
CA CYS A 123 12.24 -11.32 -5.78
C CYS A 123 12.75 -12.40 -6.74
N ARG A 124 13.86 -13.07 -6.39
CA ARG A 124 14.43 -14.15 -7.19
C ARG A 124 13.46 -15.33 -7.31
N ILE A 125 12.89 -15.78 -6.20
CA ILE A 125 11.91 -16.88 -6.19
C ILE A 125 10.71 -16.53 -7.07
N ILE A 126 10.11 -15.35 -6.88
CA ILE A 126 8.93 -14.94 -7.65
C ILE A 126 9.24 -14.82 -9.14
N LYS A 127 10.39 -14.24 -9.50
CA LYS A 127 10.80 -14.07 -10.89
C LYS A 127 11.05 -15.42 -11.59
N LEU A 128 11.68 -16.37 -10.91
CA LEU A 128 12.06 -17.66 -11.52
C LEU A 128 10.92 -18.67 -11.49
N GLU A 129 10.24 -18.80 -10.36
CA GLU A 129 9.29 -19.89 -10.13
C GLU A 129 7.85 -19.55 -10.46
N VAL A 130 7.48 -18.26 -10.47
CA VAL A 130 6.09 -17.84 -10.66
C VAL A 130 5.92 -17.05 -11.95
N LEU A 131 6.79 -16.07 -12.20
CA LEU A 131 6.62 -15.08 -13.28
C LEU A 131 7.62 -15.23 -14.43
N SER A 132 8.37 -16.34 -14.50
CA SER A 132 9.26 -16.60 -15.63
C SER A 132 8.46 -16.89 -16.91
N SER A 133 9.07 -16.64 -18.07
CA SER A 133 8.43 -16.87 -19.37
C SER A 133 7.91 -18.30 -19.52
N ASP A 134 8.66 -19.30 -19.06
CA ASP A 134 8.25 -20.70 -19.12
C ASP A 134 7.03 -20.98 -18.23
N ARG A 135 7.02 -20.46 -16.99
CA ARG A 135 5.88 -20.59 -16.07
C ARG A 135 4.63 -19.88 -16.60
N LEU A 136 4.80 -18.71 -17.20
CA LEU A 136 3.72 -17.97 -17.87
C LEU A 136 3.20 -18.72 -19.11
N ASN A 137 4.08 -19.36 -19.88
CA ASN A 137 3.71 -20.16 -21.04
C ASN A 137 2.92 -21.40 -20.63
N MET A 138 3.37 -22.13 -19.61
CA MET A 138 2.66 -23.29 -19.05
C MET A 138 1.24 -22.94 -18.58
N SER A 139 1.06 -21.75 -17.99
CA SER A 139 -0.24 -21.27 -17.51
C SER A 139 -1.12 -20.62 -18.59
N THR A 140 -0.72 -20.65 -19.86
CA THR A 140 -1.51 -20.07 -20.97
C THR A 140 -2.89 -20.72 -21.10
N GLY A 141 -2.97 -22.05 -20.89
CA GLY A 141 -4.24 -22.78 -20.90
C GLY A 141 -5.20 -22.24 -19.83
N ILE A 142 -4.71 -22.08 -18.59
CA ILE A 142 -5.48 -21.54 -17.47
C ILE A 142 -6.08 -20.17 -17.80
N ARG A 143 -5.25 -19.24 -18.31
CA ARG A 143 -5.73 -17.89 -18.68
C ARG A 143 -6.79 -17.92 -19.78
N LYS A 144 -6.58 -18.74 -20.82
CA LYS A 144 -7.56 -18.91 -21.90
C LYS A 144 -8.88 -19.47 -21.39
N ASP A 145 -8.82 -20.44 -20.49
CA ASP A 145 -10.02 -21.06 -19.92
C ASP A 145 -10.82 -20.07 -19.07
N GLU A 146 -10.18 -19.32 -18.17
CA GLU A 146 -10.88 -18.33 -17.34
C GLU A 146 -11.46 -17.18 -18.18
N ILE A 147 -10.78 -16.76 -19.24
CA ILE A 147 -11.34 -15.79 -20.21
C ILE A 147 -12.57 -16.37 -20.91
N LYS A 148 -12.54 -17.63 -21.36
CA LYS A 148 -13.71 -18.28 -21.96
C LYS A 148 -14.89 -18.36 -20.99
N ILE A 149 -14.63 -18.65 -19.72
CA ILE A 149 -15.65 -18.66 -18.67
C ILE A 149 -16.28 -17.27 -18.52
N LEU A 150 -15.47 -16.22 -18.43
CA LEU A 150 -15.96 -14.85 -18.36
C LEU A 150 -16.83 -14.50 -19.59
N LEU A 151 -16.37 -14.83 -20.79
CA LEU A 151 -17.11 -14.59 -22.03
C LEU A 151 -18.46 -15.32 -22.07
N ARG A 152 -18.51 -16.57 -21.58
CA ARG A 152 -19.77 -17.32 -21.45
C ARG A 152 -20.71 -16.64 -20.46
N LYS A 153 -20.22 -16.21 -19.29
CA LYS A 153 -21.03 -15.46 -18.31
C LYS A 153 -21.62 -14.19 -18.95
N LEU A 154 -20.78 -13.42 -19.64
CA LEU A 154 -21.21 -12.22 -20.35
C LEU A 154 -22.28 -12.51 -21.41
N TYR A 155 -22.08 -13.57 -22.21
CA TYR A 155 -23.04 -14.01 -23.23
C TYR A 155 -24.40 -14.39 -22.62
N HIS A 156 -24.40 -15.13 -21.50
CA HIS A 156 -25.64 -15.50 -20.81
C HIS A 156 -26.35 -14.29 -20.19
N ILE A 157 -25.62 -13.28 -19.72
CA ILE A 157 -26.19 -12.05 -19.14
C ILE A 157 -26.71 -11.10 -20.22
N SER A 158 -26.07 -11.04 -21.40
CA SER A 158 -26.55 -10.22 -22.50
C SER A 158 -27.84 -10.77 -23.12
N GLY A 159 -28.05 -12.09 -23.12
CA GLY A 159 -29.24 -12.67 -23.76
C GLY A 159 -29.37 -12.21 -25.22
N TYR A 160 -30.55 -11.69 -25.60
CA TYR A 160 -30.82 -11.11 -26.94
C TYR A 160 -30.85 -9.57 -26.98
N GLU A 161 -30.65 -8.89 -25.84
CA GLU A 161 -30.80 -7.44 -25.73
C GLU A 161 -29.55 -6.76 -25.16
N PHE A 162 -29.50 -5.42 -25.24
CA PHE A 162 -28.41 -4.66 -24.66
C PHE A 162 -28.53 -4.62 -23.13
N SER A 163 -27.62 -5.32 -22.44
CA SER A 163 -27.52 -5.34 -20.97
C SER A 163 -26.40 -4.42 -20.46
N LYS A 164 -26.67 -3.66 -19.40
CA LYS A 164 -25.65 -2.93 -18.64
C LYS A 164 -25.06 -3.82 -17.57
N ILE A 165 -23.75 -4.06 -17.62
CA ILE A 165 -23.04 -5.00 -16.74
C ILE A 165 -21.95 -4.27 -15.96
N ASP A 166 -21.85 -4.52 -14.66
CA ASP A 166 -20.69 -4.10 -13.86
C ASP A 166 -19.55 -5.12 -14.03
N LEU A 167 -18.48 -4.71 -14.72
CA LEU A 167 -17.32 -5.56 -14.99
C LEU A 167 -16.35 -5.68 -13.81
N ARG A 168 -16.46 -4.82 -12.79
CA ARG A 168 -15.54 -4.85 -11.64
C ARG A 168 -15.55 -6.21 -10.92
N PRO A 169 -16.68 -6.74 -10.44
CA PRO A 169 -16.69 -8.05 -9.77
C PRO A 169 -16.21 -9.18 -10.68
N MET A 170 -16.52 -9.10 -11.98
CA MET A 170 -16.09 -10.10 -12.96
C MET A 170 -14.57 -10.11 -13.18
N PHE A 171 -13.93 -8.94 -13.25
CA PHE A 171 -12.48 -8.86 -13.38
C PHE A 171 -11.76 -9.22 -12.08
N THR A 172 -12.35 -8.91 -10.91
CA THR A 172 -11.84 -9.39 -9.62
C THR A 172 -11.86 -10.92 -9.58
N GLU A 173 -12.98 -11.55 -9.96
CA GLU A 173 -13.10 -13.00 -10.04
C GLU A 173 -12.10 -13.61 -11.03
N LEU A 174 -12.01 -13.06 -12.25
CA LEU A 174 -11.07 -13.49 -13.27
C LEU A 174 -9.63 -13.47 -12.75
N THR A 175 -9.22 -12.35 -12.15
CA THR A 175 -7.85 -12.15 -11.65
C THR A 175 -7.55 -13.11 -10.50
N PHE A 176 -8.51 -13.29 -9.58
CA PHE A 176 -8.40 -14.24 -8.49
C PHE A 176 -8.25 -15.68 -9.01
N ASN A 177 -9.13 -16.13 -9.91
CA ASN A 177 -9.08 -17.49 -10.46
C ASN A 177 -7.80 -17.79 -11.22
N VAL A 178 -7.37 -16.86 -12.07
CA VAL A 178 -6.12 -17.01 -12.82
C VAL A 178 -4.96 -17.15 -11.84
N THR A 179 -4.87 -16.25 -10.86
CA THR A 179 -3.77 -16.25 -9.89
C THR A 179 -3.78 -17.53 -9.05
N MET A 180 -4.94 -17.91 -8.51
CA MET A 180 -5.06 -19.10 -7.67
C MET A 180 -4.79 -20.39 -8.44
N ARG A 181 -5.30 -20.54 -9.66
CA ARG A 181 -5.00 -21.71 -10.51
C ARG A 181 -3.54 -21.76 -10.91
N MET A 182 -2.88 -20.62 -11.08
CA MET A 182 -1.45 -20.58 -11.34
C MET A 182 -0.61 -21.00 -10.12
N ILE A 183 -1.04 -20.66 -8.90
CA ILE A 183 -0.30 -20.95 -7.66
C ILE A 183 -0.55 -22.38 -7.18
N THR A 184 -1.81 -22.81 -7.08
CA THR A 184 -2.15 -24.10 -6.46
C THR A 184 -2.44 -25.22 -7.47
N GLY A 185 -2.56 -24.88 -8.75
CA GLY A 185 -3.07 -25.80 -9.78
C GLY A 185 -4.57 -26.12 -9.68
N LYS A 186 -5.24 -25.70 -8.60
CA LYS A 186 -6.67 -25.96 -8.35
C LYS A 186 -7.51 -24.76 -8.75
N ARG A 187 -8.68 -25.04 -9.34
CA ARG A 187 -9.71 -24.03 -9.57
C ARG A 187 -10.45 -23.82 -8.26
N HIS A 188 -10.35 -22.61 -7.71
CA HIS A 188 -11.07 -22.27 -6.49
C HIS A 188 -12.47 -21.76 -6.79
N CYS A 189 -12.73 -21.17 -7.98
CA CYS A 189 -14.07 -20.68 -8.32
C CYS A 189 -14.64 -21.25 -9.63
N GLY A 190 -15.86 -21.79 -9.59
CA GLY A 190 -16.62 -22.36 -10.71
C GLY A 190 -18.11 -22.51 -10.42
N GLU A 191 -18.89 -23.20 -11.28
CA GLU A 191 -20.37 -23.33 -11.18
C GLU A 191 -20.90 -23.86 -9.84
N GLU A 192 -20.04 -24.35 -8.95
CA GLU A 192 -20.35 -24.64 -7.56
C GLU A 192 -20.23 -23.37 -6.69
N ALA A 193 -21.31 -23.06 -5.98
CA ALA A 193 -21.52 -21.83 -5.21
C ALA A 193 -20.37 -21.43 -4.25
N ALA A 194 -19.56 -22.38 -3.79
CA ALA A 194 -18.40 -22.12 -2.94
C ALA A 194 -17.41 -21.15 -3.60
N GLY A 195 -17.20 -21.31 -4.91
CA GLY A 195 -16.21 -20.58 -5.69
C GLY A 195 -16.36 -19.07 -5.68
N THR A 196 -17.54 -18.61 -6.07
CA THR A 196 -17.83 -17.18 -6.17
C THR A 196 -17.66 -16.47 -4.83
N GLU A 197 -17.86 -17.19 -3.72
CA GLU A 197 -17.73 -16.64 -2.38
C GLU A 197 -16.25 -16.38 -2.00
N GLN A 198 -15.29 -17.25 -2.34
CA GLN A 198 -13.87 -16.94 -2.02
C GLN A 198 -13.32 -15.79 -2.86
N ALA A 199 -13.70 -15.69 -4.14
CA ALA A 199 -13.31 -14.54 -4.98
C ALA A 199 -13.88 -13.22 -4.44
N LYS A 200 -15.11 -13.25 -3.93
CA LYS A 200 -15.75 -12.10 -3.29
C LYS A 200 -15.04 -11.73 -1.98
N GLN A 201 -14.78 -12.72 -1.12
CA GLN A 201 -14.03 -12.51 0.12
C GLN A 201 -12.62 -11.95 -0.16
N PHE A 202 -11.94 -12.44 -1.20
CA PHE A 202 -10.67 -11.88 -1.65
C PHE A 202 -10.80 -10.41 -2.07
N GLY A 203 -11.83 -10.07 -2.85
CA GLY A 203 -12.13 -8.68 -3.21
C GLY A 203 -12.32 -7.78 -1.98
N GLU A 204 -13.13 -8.23 -1.02
CA GLU A 204 -13.37 -7.51 0.24
C GLU A 204 -12.08 -7.33 1.07
N LEU A 205 -11.25 -8.37 1.14
CA LEU A 205 -9.95 -8.31 1.82
C LEU A 205 -9.02 -7.29 1.15
N ILE A 206 -8.95 -7.26 -0.18
CA ILE A 206 -8.14 -6.30 -0.93
C ILE A 206 -8.62 -4.86 -0.69
N GLU A 207 -9.93 -4.62 -0.74
CA GLU A 207 -10.49 -3.29 -0.40
C GLU A 207 -10.16 -2.87 1.03
N GLU A 208 -10.24 -3.82 1.97
CA GLU A 208 -9.91 -3.59 3.37
C GLU A 208 -8.40 -3.28 3.56
N VAL A 209 -7.49 -3.98 2.87
CA VAL A 209 -6.05 -3.63 2.83
C VAL A 209 -5.87 -2.18 2.42
N PHE A 210 -6.48 -1.75 1.32
CA PHE A 210 -6.35 -0.39 0.82
C PHE A 210 -6.98 0.66 1.74
N SER A 211 -8.00 0.30 2.52
CA SER A 211 -8.61 1.19 3.51
C SER A 211 -7.67 1.53 4.67
N TYR A 212 -6.81 0.59 5.06
CA TYR A 212 -5.83 0.75 6.14
C TYR A 212 -4.45 1.21 5.65
N ALA A 213 -4.14 1.03 4.35
CA ALA A 213 -2.86 1.40 3.75
C ALA A 213 -2.67 2.91 3.56
N GLY A 214 -1.43 3.31 3.26
CA GLY A 214 -1.06 4.71 3.01
C GLY A 214 -1.08 5.58 4.27
N VAL A 215 -1.47 6.85 4.13
CA VAL A 215 -1.53 7.83 5.23
C VAL A 215 -2.83 7.70 6.02
N SER A 216 -3.19 6.47 6.41
CA SER A 216 -4.47 6.17 7.07
C SER A 216 -4.36 6.10 8.60
N TYR A 217 -3.15 6.04 9.15
CA TYR A 217 -2.90 6.06 10.59
C TYR A 217 -1.99 7.21 11.01
N ALA A 218 -2.53 8.14 11.80
CA ALA A 218 -1.77 9.29 12.29
C ALA A 218 -0.60 8.87 13.19
N GLY A 219 -0.72 7.75 13.92
CA GLY A 219 0.34 7.26 14.80
C GLY A 219 1.63 6.88 14.07
N ASP A 220 1.58 6.54 12.78
CA ASP A 220 2.79 6.29 11.98
C ASP A 220 3.63 7.56 11.73
N PHE A 221 2.98 8.72 11.79
CA PHE A 221 3.60 10.02 11.51
C PHE A 221 3.75 10.90 12.75
N LEU A 222 2.93 10.67 13.78
CA LEU A 222 2.89 11.42 15.04
C LEU A 222 3.16 10.45 16.20
N PRO A 223 4.42 10.31 16.66
CA PRO A 223 4.79 9.32 17.68
C PRO A 223 3.97 9.40 18.96
N LEU A 224 3.61 10.62 19.39
CA LEU A 224 2.78 10.84 20.59
C LEU A 224 1.37 10.25 20.44
N PHE A 225 0.82 10.21 19.22
CA PHE A 225 -0.52 9.70 18.95
C PHE A 225 -0.63 8.18 19.20
N LYS A 226 0.49 7.44 19.13
CA LYS A 226 0.53 6.01 19.45
C LYS A 226 0.12 5.71 20.90
N TYR A 227 0.40 6.61 21.84
CA TYR A 227 0.02 6.44 23.26
C TYR A 227 -1.49 6.66 23.49
N PHE A 228 -2.13 7.46 22.63
CA PHE A 228 -3.57 7.75 22.70
C PHE A 228 -4.41 6.71 21.97
N ASP A 229 -3.82 5.93 21.05
CA ASP A 229 -4.51 4.85 20.32
C ASP A 229 -4.63 3.56 21.16
N ARG A 230 -5.26 3.66 22.34
CA ARG A 230 -5.26 2.57 23.34
C ARG A 230 -6.01 1.32 22.87
N GLN A 231 -6.96 1.40 21.93
CA GLN A 231 -7.73 0.25 21.42
C GLN A 231 -8.25 0.37 19.97
N GLY A 232 -7.86 1.40 19.21
CA GLY A 232 -8.52 1.74 17.95
C GLY A 232 -7.92 1.05 16.74
N TYR A 233 -6.97 1.72 16.11
CA TYR A 233 -6.44 1.33 14.80
C TYR A 233 -5.61 0.04 14.89
N VAL A 234 -4.67 -0.04 15.85
CA VAL A 234 -3.82 -1.22 16.03
C VAL A 234 -4.64 -2.49 16.22
N LYS A 235 -5.67 -2.46 17.07
CA LYS A 235 -6.55 -3.60 17.34
C LYS A 235 -7.34 -4.03 16.09
N LYS A 236 -7.84 -3.08 15.30
CA LYS A 236 -8.53 -3.36 14.03
C LYS A 236 -7.60 -4.04 13.02
N VAL A 237 -6.41 -3.49 12.85
CA VAL A 237 -5.39 -4.03 11.94
C VAL A 237 -4.90 -5.41 12.39
N MET A 238 -4.78 -5.66 13.70
CA MET A 238 -4.45 -6.99 14.23
C MET A 238 -5.52 -8.03 13.87
N LYS A 239 -6.80 -7.71 14.12
CA LYS A 239 -7.92 -8.59 13.75
C LYS A 239 -7.97 -8.83 12.24
N PHE A 240 -7.67 -7.79 11.45
CA PHE A 240 -7.61 -7.89 10.01
C PHE A 240 -6.45 -8.79 9.55
N GLY A 241 -5.27 -8.69 10.17
CA GLY A 241 -4.16 -9.63 9.94
C GLY A 241 -4.57 -11.08 10.18
N GLN A 242 -5.27 -11.36 11.29
CA GLN A 242 -5.80 -12.70 11.58
C GLN A 242 -6.81 -13.17 10.52
N LYS A 243 -7.67 -12.27 10.02
CA LYS A 243 -8.62 -12.59 8.94
C LYS A 243 -7.90 -12.95 7.64
N LEU A 244 -6.83 -12.22 7.28
CA LEU A 244 -5.98 -12.53 6.13
C LEU A 244 -5.28 -13.88 6.32
N ASP A 245 -4.71 -14.15 7.49
CA ASP A 245 -4.04 -15.42 7.79
C ASP A 245 -4.98 -16.60 7.67
N LEU A 246 -6.20 -16.51 8.24
CA LEU A 246 -7.22 -17.56 8.11
C LEU A 246 -7.63 -17.78 6.66
N PHE A 247 -7.80 -16.71 5.89
CA PHE A 247 -8.14 -16.81 4.47
C PHE A 247 -7.03 -17.52 3.68
N PHE A 248 -5.77 -17.09 3.83
CA PHE A 248 -4.65 -17.73 3.12
C PHE A 248 -4.39 -19.17 3.57
N GLN A 249 -4.54 -19.46 4.86
CA GLN A 249 -4.41 -20.83 5.37
C GLN A 249 -5.46 -21.76 4.73
N GLY A 250 -6.72 -21.30 4.63
CA GLY A 250 -7.78 -22.06 3.99
C GLY A 250 -7.63 -22.25 2.47
N LEU A 251 -6.68 -21.56 1.82
CA LEU A 251 -6.31 -21.82 0.41
C LEU A 251 -5.20 -22.87 0.28
N ILE A 252 -4.44 -23.11 1.35
CA ILE A 252 -3.33 -24.07 1.39
C ILE A 252 -3.84 -25.45 1.84
N ASP A 253 -4.68 -25.48 2.88
CA ASP A 253 -5.33 -26.68 3.41
C ASP A 253 -6.30 -27.31 2.40
#